data_AF-A0A3M2G273-F1
#
_entry.id   AF-A0A3M2G273-F1
#
_cell.length_a   1.000
_cell.length_b   1.000
_cell.length_c   1.000
_cell.angle_alpha   90.00
_cell.angle_beta   90.00
_cell.angle_gamma   90.00
#
_symmetry.space_group_name_H-M   'P 1'
#
loop_
_entity.id
_entity.type
_entity.pdbx_description
1 polymer ?
#
loop_
_entity_poly.entity_id
_entity_poly.type
_entity_poly.pdbx_seq_one_letter_code
_entity_poly.pdbx_strand_id
1 'polypeptide(L)'
;MGVPGVVTLVETGLRLDDGTVLTFGEDGDMAVSALTGVLGAPDDDSGFVTTDFCAGVATRFLRWGALEVVIDRWSDDTTTFGQWDATGSRPPPGLVAIDGLGVGATVGFLEVTYGPALTIAPAVEGSPEGLFAVTNSVSGGEIVGLTTGLEPEDTVVELWAGDSCPRVFT
;
A
#
# COMPACT_ATOMS: atom_id res chain seq x y z
N MET A 1 23.65 1.75 -4.41
CA MET A 1 22.78 0.58 -4.58
C MET A 1 22.08 0.37 -3.25
N GLY A 2 20.76 0.60 -3.20
CA GLY A 2 19.98 0.34 -1.99
C GLY A 2 19.96 -1.15 -1.72
N VAL A 3 20.05 -1.54 -0.46
CA VAL A 3 19.76 -2.91 -0.04
C VAL A 3 18.28 -3.15 -0.38
N PRO A 4 17.90 -4.25 -1.06
CA PRO A 4 16.50 -4.60 -1.21
C PRO A 4 15.83 -4.56 0.17
N GLY A 5 14.69 -3.89 0.27
CA GLY A 5 13.96 -3.83 1.53
C GLY A 5 13.49 -5.21 1.93
N VAL A 6 13.29 -5.40 3.23
CA VAL A 6 12.76 -6.63 3.82
C VAL A 6 11.37 -6.98 3.28
N VAL A 7 10.65 -5.98 2.77
CA VAL A 7 9.32 -6.10 2.15
C VAL A 7 9.27 -5.31 0.85
N THR A 8 8.77 -5.96 -0.20
CA THR A 8 8.44 -5.37 -1.51
C THR A 8 6.93 -5.17 -1.62
N LEU A 9 6.53 -3.98 -2.07
CA LEU A 9 5.12 -3.66 -2.33
C LEU A 9 4.66 -4.32 -3.64
N VAL A 10 3.50 -4.98 -3.63
CA VAL A 10 2.91 -5.55 -4.85
C VAL A 10 1.42 -5.21 -4.91
N GLU A 11 0.89 -5.12 -6.12
CA GLU A 11 -0.49 -4.68 -6.38
C GLU A 11 -1.56 -5.65 -5.85
N THR A 12 -1.16 -6.87 -5.47
CA THR A 12 -2.01 -7.92 -4.91
C THR A 12 -1.68 -8.28 -3.47
N GLY A 13 -0.78 -7.54 -2.80
CA GLY A 13 -0.35 -7.83 -1.43
C GLY A 13 1.09 -7.40 -1.12
N LEU A 14 1.86 -8.22 -0.41
CA LEU A 14 3.24 -7.94 -0.03
C LEU A 14 4.15 -9.12 -0.35
N ARG A 15 5.37 -8.84 -0.80
CA ARG A 15 6.40 -9.88 -0.96
C ARG A 15 7.52 -9.69 0.05
N LEU A 16 7.81 -10.72 0.83
CA LEU A 16 8.87 -10.75 1.82
C LEU A 16 10.22 -11.16 1.18
N ASP A 17 11.33 -10.84 1.83
CA ASP A 17 12.69 -11.12 1.34
C ASP A 17 13.02 -12.63 1.25
N ASP A 18 12.36 -13.46 2.05
CA ASP A 18 12.42 -14.93 1.98
C ASP A 18 11.69 -15.52 0.76
N GLY A 19 11.04 -14.68 -0.04
CA GLY A 19 10.30 -15.06 -1.25
C GLY A 19 8.81 -15.36 -1.00
N THR A 20 8.34 -15.30 0.24
CA THR A 20 6.92 -15.44 0.58
C THR A 20 6.13 -14.30 -0.02
N VAL A 21 4.99 -14.61 -0.64
CA VAL A 21 4.03 -13.62 -1.13
C VAL A 21 2.77 -13.71 -0.29
N LEU A 22 2.54 -12.66 0.47
CA LEU A 22 1.29 -12.40 1.19
C LEU A 22 0.30 -11.78 0.21
N THR A 23 -0.84 -12.44 -0.02
CA THR A 23 -1.84 -12.03 -1.01
C THR A 23 -3.11 -11.55 -0.32
N PHE A 24 -3.75 -10.51 -0.87
CA PHE A 24 -5.04 -10.05 -0.36
C PHE A 24 -6.08 -11.18 -0.35
N GLY A 25 -6.90 -11.22 0.71
CA GLY A 25 -7.89 -12.24 0.98
C GLY A 25 -7.36 -13.49 1.69
N GLU A 26 -6.05 -13.61 1.90
CA GLU A 26 -5.48 -14.68 2.73
C GLU A 26 -5.75 -14.43 4.23
N ASP A 27 -5.49 -15.47 5.04
CA ASP A 27 -5.65 -15.41 6.49
C ASP A 27 -4.85 -14.27 7.13
N GLY A 28 -5.56 -13.39 7.84
CA GLY A 28 -4.99 -12.18 8.42
C GLY A 28 -3.97 -12.46 9.53
N ASP A 29 -4.20 -13.47 10.36
CA ASP A 29 -3.29 -13.83 11.45
C ASP A 29 -2.00 -14.44 10.89
N MET A 30 -2.08 -15.24 9.82
CA MET A 30 -0.92 -15.74 9.09
C MET A 30 -0.10 -14.60 8.48
N ALA A 31 -0.75 -13.63 7.82
CA ALA A 31 -0.07 -12.48 7.24
C ALA A 31 0.66 -11.66 8.31
N VAL A 32 0.00 -11.38 9.45
CA VAL A 32 0.61 -10.67 10.59
C VAL A 32 1.78 -11.46 11.17
N SER A 33 1.65 -12.78 11.32
CA SER A 33 2.73 -13.63 11.83
C SER A 33 3.94 -13.62 10.90
N ALA A 34 3.73 -13.69 9.58
CA ALA A 34 4.79 -13.65 8.60
C ALA A 34 5.52 -12.30 8.61
N LEU A 35 4.77 -11.18 8.58
CA LEU A 35 5.33 -9.83 8.67
C LEU A 35 6.13 -9.63 9.96
N THR A 36 5.58 -10.06 11.10
CA THR A 36 6.26 -9.96 12.40
C THR A 36 7.54 -10.80 12.44
N GLY A 37 7.55 -11.95 11.76
CA GLY A 37 8.72 -12.81 11.66
C GLY A 37 9.92 -12.14 10.97
N VAL A 38 9.66 -11.26 10.00
CA VAL A 38 10.72 -10.62 9.20
C VAL A 38 11.00 -9.19 9.63
N LEU A 39 9.96 -8.40 9.96
CA LEU A 39 10.08 -7.00 10.38
C LEU A 39 10.22 -6.81 11.90
N GLY A 40 9.91 -7.84 12.69
CA GLY A 40 9.73 -7.71 14.14
C GLY A 40 8.35 -7.17 14.52
N ALA A 41 8.17 -6.84 15.80
CA ALA A 41 6.89 -6.30 16.29
C ALA A 41 6.53 -4.98 15.59
N PRO A 42 5.23 -4.73 15.33
CA PRO A 42 4.78 -3.44 14.80
C PRO A 42 5.06 -2.31 15.80
N ASP A 43 5.31 -1.11 15.28
CA ASP A 43 5.45 0.12 16.06
C ASP A 43 4.11 0.56 16.69
N ASP A 44 3.00 0.27 15.99
CA ASP A 44 1.64 0.52 16.45
C ASP A 44 0.68 -0.59 16.00
N ASP A 45 -0.29 -0.90 16.84
CA ASP A 45 -1.32 -1.92 16.62
C ASP A 45 -2.62 -1.47 17.28
N SER A 46 -3.60 -1.12 16.45
CA SER A 46 -4.88 -0.61 16.93
C SER A 46 -5.72 -1.66 17.66
N GLY A 47 -5.38 -2.94 17.52
CA GLY A 47 -6.34 -4.03 17.71
C GLY A 47 -7.52 -3.91 16.73
N PHE A 48 -8.54 -4.75 16.90
CA PHE A 48 -9.74 -4.66 16.07
C PHE A 48 -10.65 -3.55 16.55
N VAL A 49 -10.88 -2.58 15.66
CA VAL A 49 -11.76 -1.43 15.88
C VAL A 49 -12.90 -1.46 14.86
N THR A 50 -14.09 -1.06 15.27
CA THR A 50 -15.24 -0.95 14.38
C THR A 50 -15.12 0.35 13.59
N THR A 51 -15.22 0.27 12.27
CA THR A 51 -15.23 1.44 11.38
C THR A 51 -16.43 1.35 10.45
N ASP A 52 -17.04 2.48 10.12
CA ASP A 52 -18.19 2.52 9.21
C ASP A 52 -17.78 2.56 7.73
N PHE A 53 -16.49 2.69 7.45
CA PHE A 53 -15.96 2.96 6.11
C PHE A 53 -15.02 1.86 5.59
N CYS A 54 -14.49 0.99 6.45
CA CYS A 54 -13.70 -0.15 5.99
C CYS A 54 -14.56 -1.39 5.78
N ALA A 55 -14.01 -2.36 5.06
CA ALA A 55 -14.53 -3.69 4.89
C ALA A 55 -14.62 -4.44 6.23
N GLY A 56 -15.43 -5.50 6.23
CA GLY A 56 -15.67 -6.31 7.42
C GLY A 56 -16.57 -5.66 8.47
N VAL A 57 -16.62 -6.28 9.65
CA VAL A 57 -17.32 -5.80 10.84
C VAL A 57 -16.38 -5.12 11.84
N ALA A 58 -15.08 -5.32 11.68
CA ALA A 58 -14.03 -4.63 12.42
C ALA A 58 -12.71 -4.73 11.63
N THR A 59 -11.82 -3.78 11.85
CA THR A 59 -10.54 -3.69 11.14
C THR A 59 -9.43 -3.48 12.14
N ARG A 60 -8.25 -4.06 11.87
CA ARG A 60 -7.03 -3.86 12.64
C ARG A 60 -5.96 -3.24 11.76
N PHE A 61 -5.36 -2.16 12.24
CA PHE A 61 -4.28 -1.43 11.58
C PHE A 61 -2.98 -1.74 12.31
N LEU A 62 -2.00 -2.27 11.58
CA LEU A 62 -0.66 -2.55 12.10
C LEU A 62 0.37 -1.73 11.34
N ARG A 63 1.27 -1.03 12.05
CA ARG A 63 2.24 -0.12 11.45
C ARG A 63 3.68 -0.52 11.72
N TRP A 64 4.50 -0.50 10.67
CA TRP A 64 5.97 -0.61 10.69
C TRP A 64 6.57 0.59 9.96
N GLY A 65 6.84 1.66 10.71
CA GLY A 65 7.33 2.93 10.20
C GLY A 65 6.36 3.57 9.21
N ALA A 66 6.68 3.49 7.92
CA ALA A 66 5.83 4.01 6.85
C ALA A 66 4.83 2.97 6.30
N LEU A 67 5.06 1.68 6.54
CA LEU A 67 4.15 0.62 6.12
C LEU A 67 3.02 0.48 7.14
N GLU A 68 1.79 0.56 6.69
CA GLU A 68 0.60 0.16 7.42
C GLU A 68 -0.05 -1.04 6.71
N VAL A 69 -0.52 -2.00 7.48
CA VAL A 69 -1.25 -3.18 6.99
C VAL A 69 -2.60 -3.23 7.65
N VAL A 70 -3.61 -3.53 6.84
CA VAL A 70 -5.02 -3.58 7.22
C VAL A 70 -5.47 -5.04 7.22
N ILE A 71 -5.96 -5.48 8.38
CA ILE A 71 -6.58 -6.78 8.55
C ILE A 71 -8.07 -6.58 8.82
N ASP A 72 -8.91 -7.15 7.96
CA ASP A 72 -10.36 -7.11 8.11
C ASP A 72 -10.83 -8.31 8.92
N ARG A 73 -11.84 -8.12 9.76
CA ARG A 73 -12.58 -9.20 10.41
C ARG A 73 -13.99 -9.25 9.86
N TRP A 74 -14.44 -10.44 9.49
CA TRP A 74 -15.77 -10.71 8.96
C TRP A 74 -16.72 -11.18 10.06
N SER A 75 -18.01 -11.27 9.74
CA SER A 75 -19.07 -11.60 10.72
C SER A 75 -19.03 -13.04 11.24
N ASP A 76 -18.26 -13.91 10.58
CA ASP A 76 -17.98 -15.28 11.00
C ASP A 76 -16.67 -15.41 11.79
N ASP A 77 -16.13 -14.28 12.27
CA ASP A 77 -14.84 -14.14 12.96
C ASP A 77 -13.60 -14.48 12.11
N THR A 78 -13.75 -14.76 10.81
CA THR A 78 -12.61 -14.90 9.89
C THR A 78 -11.87 -13.57 9.76
N THR A 79 -10.54 -13.61 9.70
CA THR A 79 -9.72 -12.43 9.42
C THR A 79 -8.99 -12.55 8.09
N THR A 80 -8.89 -11.45 7.36
CA THR A 80 -8.18 -11.42 6.07
C THR A 80 -7.24 -10.25 5.96
N PHE A 81 -6.06 -10.47 5.38
CA PHE A 81 -5.22 -9.37 4.91
C PHE A 81 -5.87 -8.75 3.68
N GLY A 82 -6.20 -7.45 3.73
CA GLY A 82 -6.97 -6.84 2.64
C GLY A 82 -6.35 -5.59 2.03
N GLN A 83 -5.40 -4.94 2.71
CA GLN A 83 -4.75 -3.76 2.16
C GLN A 83 -3.41 -3.46 2.85
N TRP A 84 -2.46 -2.92 2.08
CA TRP A 84 -1.29 -2.24 2.62
C TRP A 84 -1.29 -0.78 2.19
N ASP A 85 -0.70 0.08 3.01
CA ASP A 85 -0.48 1.50 2.77
C ASP A 85 0.98 1.85 3.09
N ALA A 86 1.57 2.75 2.31
CA ALA A 86 2.90 3.28 2.54
C ALA A 86 2.85 4.82 2.52
N THR A 87 3.02 5.42 3.70
CA THR A 87 2.91 6.87 3.91
C THR A 87 4.18 7.51 4.47
N GLY A 88 4.54 8.69 3.95
CA GLY A 88 5.46 9.63 4.61
C GLY A 88 6.92 9.65 4.10
N SER A 89 7.65 10.69 4.49
CA SER A 89 8.95 11.08 3.90
C SER A 89 10.16 10.21 4.27
N ARG A 90 9.97 9.13 5.03
CA ARG A 90 11.02 8.18 5.44
C ARG A 90 10.46 6.75 5.49
N PRO A 91 10.15 6.14 4.35
CA PRO A 91 9.90 4.71 4.32
C PRO A 91 11.10 3.94 4.89
N PRO A 92 10.88 2.78 5.54
CA PRO A 92 11.96 1.85 5.83
C PRO A 92 12.82 1.67 4.56
N PRO A 93 14.15 1.65 4.65
CA PRO A 93 15.00 1.48 3.48
C PRO A 93 14.53 0.29 2.64
N GLY A 94 14.13 0.56 1.39
CA GLY A 94 13.71 -0.47 0.44
C GLY A 94 12.23 -0.86 0.46
N LEU A 95 11.35 -0.14 1.16
CA LEU A 95 9.89 -0.28 1.00
C LEU A 95 9.45 0.36 -0.34
N VAL A 96 9.72 -0.37 -1.41
CA VAL A 96 9.36 0.01 -2.78
C VAL A 96 8.67 -1.17 -3.45
N ALA A 97 7.86 -0.87 -4.45
CA ALA A 97 7.39 -1.87 -5.39
C ALA A 97 8.55 -2.42 -6.23
N ILE A 98 8.31 -3.54 -6.91
CA ILE A 98 9.36 -4.26 -7.65
C ILE A 98 10.07 -3.39 -8.71
N ASP A 99 9.36 -2.45 -9.30
CA ASP A 99 9.90 -1.53 -10.32
C ASP A 99 10.60 -0.30 -9.71
N GLY A 100 10.68 -0.22 -8.38
CA GLY A 100 11.29 0.89 -7.64
C GLY A 100 10.32 2.02 -7.27
N LEU A 101 9.02 1.88 -7.58
CA LEU A 101 7.99 2.82 -7.12
C LEU A 101 7.86 2.80 -5.60
N GLY A 102 8.00 3.95 -4.97
CA GLY A 102 7.71 4.14 -3.56
C GLY A 102 7.51 5.62 -3.25
N VAL A 103 7.31 5.94 -1.97
CA VAL A 103 7.20 7.34 -1.53
C VAL A 103 8.48 8.10 -1.91
N GLY A 104 8.31 9.29 -2.50
CA GLY A 104 9.37 10.14 -3.02
C GLY A 104 9.75 9.88 -4.48
N ALA A 105 9.18 8.86 -5.14
CA ALA A 105 9.27 8.73 -6.60
C ALA A 105 8.61 9.94 -7.28
N THR A 106 9.17 10.39 -8.40
CA THR A 106 8.61 11.55 -9.13
C THR A 106 7.50 11.15 -10.10
N VAL A 107 6.60 12.06 -10.44
CA VAL A 107 5.61 11.84 -11.50
C VAL A 107 6.29 11.49 -12.82
N GLY A 108 7.40 12.17 -13.16
CA GLY A 108 8.16 11.83 -14.37
C GLY A 108 8.72 10.40 -14.36
N PHE A 109 9.05 9.85 -13.19
CA PHE A 109 9.40 8.43 -13.06
C PHE A 109 8.20 7.52 -13.33
N LEU A 110 7.00 7.87 -12.83
CA LEU A 110 5.77 7.11 -13.09
C LEU A 110 5.47 7.06 -14.59
N GLU A 111 5.52 8.21 -15.26
CA GLU A 111 5.22 8.33 -16.69
C GLU A 111 6.15 7.48 -17.55
N VAL A 112 7.45 7.50 -17.25
CA VAL A 112 8.46 6.74 -18.00
C VAL A 112 8.36 5.24 -17.72
N THR A 113 8.11 4.85 -16.46
CA THR A 113 8.11 3.44 -16.04
C THR A 113 6.84 2.72 -16.46
N TYR A 114 5.68 3.36 -16.28
CA TYR A 114 4.38 2.71 -16.42
C TYR A 114 3.65 3.09 -17.72
N GLY A 115 3.96 4.25 -18.31
CA GLY A 115 3.41 4.69 -19.59
C GLY A 115 1.89 4.47 -19.69
N PRO A 116 1.39 3.60 -20.59
CA PRO A 116 -0.05 3.38 -20.77
C PRO A 116 -0.76 2.70 -19.59
N ALA A 117 -0.02 2.10 -18.65
CA ALA A 117 -0.59 1.51 -17.44
C ALA A 117 -0.83 2.56 -16.34
N LEU A 118 -0.29 3.78 -16.49
CA LEU A 118 -0.48 4.88 -15.57
C LEU A 118 -1.73 5.69 -15.94
N THR A 119 -2.56 5.94 -14.94
CA THR A 119 -3.55 7.02 -14.95
C THR A 119 -3.18 8.01 -13.85
N ILE A 120 -3.18 9.31 -14.14
CA ILE A 120 -2.98 10.35 -13.13
C ILE A 120 -3.91 11.54 -13.41
N ALA A 121 -4.54 12.06 -12.38
CA ALA A 121 -5.49 13.17 -12.43
C ALA A 121 -5.48 13.94 -11.10
N PRO A 122 -6.07 15.15 -11.02
CA PRO A 122 -6.28 15.81 -9.73
C PRO A 122 -7.02 14.89 -8.75
N ALA A 123 -6.54 14.79 -7.51
CA ALA A 123 -7.14 13.94 -6.48
C ALA A 123 -8.55 14.41 -6.10
N VAL A 124 -8.74 15.73 -6.03
CA VAL A 124 -10.03 16.40 -5.89
C VAL A 124 -10.11 17.53 -6.91
N GLU A 125 -11.29 17.84 -7.43
CA GLU A 125 -11.44 18.94 -8.38
C GLU A 125 -10.95 20.27 -7.77
N GLY A 126 -9.94 20.86 -8.39
CA GLY A 126 -9.33 22.12 -7.93
C GLY A 126 -8.23 21.96 -6.87
N SER A 127 -7.89 20.73 -6.47
CA SER A 127 -6.75 20.48 -5.59
C SER A 127 -5.44 20.39 -6.41
N PRO A 128 -4.31 20.88 -5.88
CA PRO A 128 -3.02 20.72 -6.54
C PRO A 128 -2.56 19.25 -6.53
N GLU A 129 -2.95 18.46 -5.53
CA GLU A 129 -2.53 17.07 -5.36
C GLU A 129 -3.03 16.17 -6.48
N GLY A 130 -2.18 15.24 -6.92
CA GLY A 130 -2.54 14.22 -7.90
C GLY A 130 -2.96 12.91 -7.23
N LEU A 131 -3.88 12.20 -7.87
CA LEU A 131 -4.21 10.80 -7.61
C LEU A 131 -3.76 9.99 -8.83
N PHE A 132 -2.92 9.00 -8.60
CA PHE A 132 -2.48 8.09 -9.65
C PHE A 132 -2.89 6.66 -9.38
N ALA A 133 -2.95 5.90 -10.45
CA ALA A 133 -3.29 4.50 -10.51
C ALA A 133 -2.36 3.81 -11.50
N VAL A 134 -1.71 2.72 -11.09
CA VAL A 134 -0.92 1.85 -11.95
C VAL A 134 -1.58 0.47 -11.97
N THR A 135 -2.19 0.13 -13.10
CA THR A 135 -2.89 -1.16 -13.25
C THR A 135 -1.98 -2.19 -13.92
N ASN A 136 -1.80 -3.34 -13.27
CA ASN A 136 -1.11 -4.47 -13.87
C ASN A 136 -2.04 -5.18 -14.86
N SER A 137 -1.67 -5.21 -16.14
CA SER A 137 -2.50 -5.79 -17.22
C SER A 137 -2.67 -7.31 -17.14
N VAL A 138 -1.83 -8.01 -16.37
CA VAL A 138 -1.87 -9.47 -16.22
C VAL A 138 -2.71 -9.86 -15.00
N SER A 139 -2.44 -9.25 -13.84
CA SER A 139 -3.15 -9.58 -12.59
C SER A 139 -4.46 -8.83 -12.43
N GLY A 140 -4.60 -7.68 -13.09
CA GLY A 140 -5.72 -6.74 -12.87
C GLY A 140 -5.63 -5.97 -11.55
N GLY A 141 -4.61 -6.22 -10.73
CA GLY A 141 -4.39 -5.47 -9.50
C GLY A 141 -3.85 -4.07 -9.78
N GLU A 142 -4.00 -3.19 -8.80
CA GLU A 142 -3.65 -1.78 -8.93
C GLU A 142 -2.85 -1.30 -7.74
N ILE A 143 -1.83 -0.48 -8.01
CA ILE A 143 -1.22 0.38 -7.00
C ILE A 143 -1.75 1.79 -7.23
N VAL A 144 -2.41 2.31 -6.20
CA VAL A 144 -2.95 3.67 -6.18
C VAL A 144 -2.04 4.53 -5.31
N GLY A 145 -1.99 5.83 -5.55
CA GLY A 145 -1.27 6.72 -4.66
C GLY A 145 -1.54 8.20 -4.88
N LEU A 146 -1.03 9.01 -3.96
CA LEU A 146 -1.12 10.46 -4.01
C LEU A 146 0.22 11.08 -4.33
N THR A 147 0.19 12.18 -5.07
CA THR A 147 1.36 13.00 -5.41
C THR A 147 1.15 14.45 -4.97
N THR A 148 2.24 15.18 -4.74
CA THR A 148 2.19 16.63 -4.43
C THR A 148 1.56 17.46 -5.54
N GLY A 149 1.57 16.93 -6.76
CA GLY A 149 0.88 17.47 -7.92
C GLY A 149 1.03 16.60 -9.16
N LEU A 150 0.81 17.20 -10.33
CA LEU A 150 0.75 16.49 -11.62
C LEU A 150 1.99 16.73 -12.49
N GLU A 151 2.90 17.61 -12.08
CA GLU A 151 4.06 17.95 -12.89
C GLU A 151 5.17 16.91 -12.70
N PRO A 152 6.07 16.71 -13.69
CA PRO A 152 7.08 15.66 -13.64
C PRO A 152 8.03 15.70 -12.41
N GLU A 153 8.23 16.88 -11.82
CA GLU A 153 9.00 17.10 -10.59
C GLU A 153 8.24 16.81 -9.29
N ASP A 154 6.90 16.72 -9.34
CA ASP A 154 6.09 16.38 -8.19
C ASP A 154 6.38 14.95 -7.72
N THR A 155 6.13 14.68 -6.44
CA THR A 155 6.54 13.43 -5.80
C THR A 155 5.36 12.69 -5.20
N VAL A 156 5.43 11.36 -5.25
CA VAL A 156 4.55 10.46 -4.52
C VAL A 156 4.72 10.67 -3.01
N VAL A 157 3.62 10.88 -2.30
CA VAL A 157 3.60 11.08 -0.83
C VAL A 157 2.97 9.91 -0.08
N GLU A 158 2.16 9.13 -0.78
CA GLU A 158 1.42 7.98 -0.29
C GLU A 158 1.15 7.01 -1.44
N LEU A 159 1.16 5.72 -1.15
CA LEU A 159 0.73 4.68 -2.08
C LEU A 159 0.13 3.50 -1.32
N TRP A 160 -0.87 2.85 -1.89
CA TRP A 160 -1.54 1.70 -1.32
C TRP A 160 -2.00 0.73 -2.41
N ALA A 161 -2.30 -0.51 -2.00
CA ALA A 161 -3.04 -1.45 -2.81
C ALA A 161 -3.98 -2.28 -1.92
N GLY A 162 -5.07 -2.76 -2.49
CA GLY A 162 -6.18 -3.35 -1.75
C GLY A 162 -7.32 -2.36 -1.51
N ASP A 163 -8.50 -2.89 -1.22
CA ASP A 163 -9.77 -2.14 -1.18
C ASP A 163 -10.48 -2.20 0.19
N SER A 164 -9.78 -2.64 1.24
CA SER A 164 -10.32 -2.73 2.60
C SER A 164 -10.79 -1.40 3.16
N CYS A 165 -10.01 -0.34 3.01
CA CYS A 165 -10.29 0.98 3.57
C CYS A 165 -10.06 2.06 2.51
N PRO A 166 -11.07 2.89 2.20
CA PRO A 166 -10.88 4.07 1.38
C PRO A 166 -9.77 4.97 1.94
N ARG A 167 -8.82 5.36 1.08
CA ARG A 167 -7.72 6.29 1.43
C ARG A 167 -7.96 7.71 0.94
N VAL A 168 -8.78 7.86 -0.08
CA VAL A 168 -9.26 9.17 -0.54
C VAL A 168 -10.70 9.34 -0.08
N PHE A 169 -10.93 10.35 0.75
CA PHE A 169 -12.27 10.77 1.15
C PHE A 169 -12.67 11.96 0.28
N THR A 170 -13.52 11.72 -0.71
CA THR A 170 -14.14 12.75 -1.55
C THR A 170 -15.40 13.32 -0.91
#